data_AF-A0A139N7Y2-F1
#
_entry.id   AF-A0A139N7Y2-F1
#
_cell.length_a   1.000
_cell.length_b   1.000
_cell.length_c   1.000
_cell.angle_alpha   90.00
_cell.angle_beta   90.00
_cell.angle_gamma   90.00
#
_symmetry.space_group_name_H-M   'P 1'
#
loop_
_entity.id
_entity.type
_entity.pdbx_description
1 polymer ?
#
loop_
_entity_poly.entity_id
_entity_poly.type
_entity_poly.pdbx_seq_one_letter_code
_entity_poly.pdbx_strand_id
1 'polypeptide(L)' 'MKMKGMNRINGYLSYNKNLDKWFFGIASESKPYRARHTRKELEEANFGWVFDCEGIEVEEVNF' A
#
# COMPACT_ATOMS: atom_id res chain seq x y z
N MET A 1 0.62 0.55 -3.85
CA MET A 1 -0.25 -0.54 -4.35
C MET A 1 -1.71 -0.15 -4.18
N LYS A 2 -2.57 -0.61 -5.07
CA LYS A 2 -4.00 -0.30 -5.08
C LYS A 2 -4.80 -1.55 -5.43
N MET A 3 -5.96 -1.75 -4.83
CA MET A 3 -6.90 -2.81 -5.23
C MET A 3 -7.60 -2.45 -6.54
N LYS A 4 -7.59 -3.39 -7.48
CA LYS A 4 -8.26 -3.27 -8.77
C LYS A 4 -9.77 -3.13 -8.56
N GLY A 5 -10.38 -2.19 -9.27
CA GLY A 5 -11.82 -1.90 -9.15
C GLY A 5 -12.22 -1.06 -7.93
N MET A 6 -11.29 -0.70 -7.04
CA MET A 6 -11.58 0.23 -5.94
C MET A 6 -11.29 1.68 -6.31
N ASN A 7 -12.03 2.61 -5.68
CA ASN A 7 -11.84 4.04 -5.90
C ASN A 7 -10.59 4.56 -5.16
N ARG A 8 -10.18 5.80 -5.43
CA ARG A 8 -8.96 6.38 -4.87
C ARG A 8 -8.99 6.60 -3.34
N ILE A 9 -10.17 6.59 -2.72
CA ILE A 9 -10.35 6.90 -1.29
C ILE A 9 -10.18 5.65 -0.42
N ASN A 10 -10.45 4.46 -0.95
CA ASN A 10 -10.40 3.20 -0.21
C ASN A 10 -9.59 2.10 -0.90
N GLY A 11 -8.87 2.43 -1.97
CA GLY A 11 -8.15 1.44 -2.78
C GLY A 11 -6.69 1.24 -2.39
N TYR A 12 -6.04 2.15 -1.66
CA TYR A 12 -4.59 2.09 -1.43
C TYR A 12 -4.23 1.48 -0.09
N LEU A 13 -3.30 0.53 -0.08
CA LEU A 13 -2.72 0.04 1.17
C LEU A 13 -1.78 1.10 1.76
N SER A 14 -2.21 1.67 2.87
CA SER A 14 -1.48 2.68 3.62
C SER A 14 -1.05 2.14 4.98
N TYR A 15 0.09 2.62 5.46
CA TYR A 15 0.65 2.27 6.75
C TYR A 15 0.67 3.51 7.65
N ASN A 16 0.09 3.39 8.85
CA ASN A 16 0.16 4.40 9.89
C ASN A 16 1.33 4.08 10.83
N LYS A 17 2.39 4.88 10.74
CA LYS A 17 3.62 4.71 11.54
C LYS A 17 3.40 4.90 13.05
N ASN A 18 2.46 5.76 13.44
CA ASN A 18 2.21 6.05 14.85
C ASN A 18 1.40 4.95 15.53
N LEU A 19 0.51 4.30 14.79
CA LEU A 19 -0.34 3.23 15.29
C LEU A 19 0.20 1.83 14.99
N ASP A 20 1.28 1.74 14.19
CA ASP A 20 1.83 0.48 13.68
C ASP A 20 0.74 -0.39 13.02
N LYS A 21 -0.04 0.24 12.11
CA LYS A 21 -1.22 -0.39 11.50
C LYS A 21 -1.28 -0.17 10.00
N TRP A 22 -1.63 -1.26 9.31
CA TRP A 22 -1.93 -1.28 7.88
C TRP A 22 -3.44 -1.12 7.67
N PHE A 23 -3.84 -0.32 6.69
CA PHE A 23 -5.25 -0.09 6.37
C PHE A 23 -5.41 0.30 4.90
N PHE A 24 -6.59 0.03 4.33
CA PHE A 24 -6.95 0.51 3.01
C PHE A 24 -7.59 1.88 3.10
N GLY A 25 -7.08 2.83 2.32
CA GLY A 25 -7.51 4.22 2.37
C GLY A 25 -7.03 5.01 1.15
N ILE A 26 -6.85 6.31 1.37
CA ILE A 26 -6.33 7.22 0.35
C ILE A 26 -4.81 7.08 0.24
N ALA A 27 -4.30 7.25 -0.99
CA ALA A 27 -2.88 7.46 -1.22
C ALA A 27 -2.46 8.83 -0.63
N SER A 28 -2.04 8.86 0.63
CA SER A 28 -1.47 10.04 1.25
C SER A 28 -0.08 9.75 1.80
N GLU A 29 0.86 10.63 1.47
CA GLU A 29 2.20 10.69 2.04
C GLU A 29 2.22 11.86 3.02
N SER A 30 1.90 11.60 4.28
CA SER A 30 1.91 12.60 5.35
C SER A 30 2.54 12.01 6.59
N LYS A 31 2.89 12.82 7.59
CA LYS A 31 3.80 12.37 8.65
C LYS A 31 3.34 11.15 9.47
N PRO A 32 2.05 10.76 9.61
CA PRO A 32 1.75 9.42 10.11
C PRO A 32 1.53 8.39 9.00
N TYR A 33 1.17 8.78 7.77
CA TYR A 33 0.70 7.88 6.72
C TYR A 33 1.69 7.74 5.56
N ARG A 34 1.94 6.50 5.16
CA ARG A 34 2.71 6.14 3.97
C ARG A 34 1.86 5.26 3.08
N ALA A 35 1.76 5.57 1.79
CA ALA A 35 1.05 4.77 0.79
C ALA A 35 2.00 4.12 -0.24
N ARG A 36 3.26 4.59 -0.30
CA ARG A 36 4.35 4.04 -1.11
C ARG A 36 5.26 3.20 -0.22
N HIS A 37 5.29 1.90 -0.49
CA HIS A 37 6.11 0.93 0.24
C HIS A 37 7.09 0.28 -0.71
N THR A 38 8.26 -0.07 -0.19
CA THR A 38 9.21 -0.90 -0.95
C THR A 38 8.72 -2.35 -0.98
N ARG A 39 9.18 -3.14 -1.96
CA ARG A 39 8.90 -4.59 -1.99
C ARG A 39 9.31 -5.27 -0.68
N LYS A 40 10.50 -4.95 -0.18
CA LYS A 40 11.03 -5.51 1.06
C LYS A 40 10.13 -5.21 2.26
N GLU A 41 9.64 -3.98 2.40
CA GLU A 41 8.71 -3.60 3.48
C GLU A 41 7.41 -4.41 3.41
N LEU A 42 6.87 -4.66 2.21
CA LEU A 42 5.67 -5.47 2.03
C LEU A 42 5.93 -6.94 2.36
N GLU A 43 7.05 -7.51 1.92
CA GLU A 43 7.44 -8.88 2.23
C GLU A 43 7.65 -9.08 3.75
N GLU A 44 8.36 -8.17 4.41
CA GLU A 44 8.59 -8.18 5.86
C GLU A 44 7.28 -8.05 6.66
N ALA A 45 6.29 -7.34 6.11
CA ALA A 45 4.96 -7.20 6.70
C ALA A 45 3.97 -8.30 6.28
N ASN A 46 4.43 -9.41 5.69
CA ASN A 46 3.63 -10.53 5.19
C ASN A 46 2.61 -10.17 4.07
N PHE A 47 2.85 -9.06 3.36
CA PHE A 47 2.13 -8.67 2.16
C PHE A 47 2.82 -9.15 0.86
N GLY A 48 3.71 -10.14 0.91
CA GLY A 48 4.34 -10.69 -0.31
C GLY A 48 3.34 -11.18 -1.36
N TRP A 49 2.18 -11.68 -0.93
CA TRP A 49 1.09 -12.16 -1.80
C TRP A 49 0.55 -11.10 -2.77
N VAL A 50 0.79 -9.81 -2.51
CA VAL A 50 0.25 -8.71 -3.33
C VAL A 50 0.89 -8.65 -4.72
N PHE A 51 2.08 -9.22 -4.89
CA PHE A 51 2.78 -9.29 -6.17
C PHE A 51 2.26 -10.42 -7.07
N ASP A 52 1.68 -11.46 -6.48
CA ASP A 52 1.10 -12.60 -7.20
C ASP A 52 -0.42 -12.47 -7.40
N CYS A 53 -1.01 -11.35 -6.96
CA CYS A 53 -2.45 -11.14 -6.99
C CYS A 53 -2.89 -10.27 -8.19
N GLU A 54 -3.62 -10.87 -9.15
CA GLU A 54 -4.20 -10.15 -10.30
C GLU A 54 -5.20 -9.04 -9.92
N GLY A 55 -5.73 -9.10 -8.69
CA GLY A 55 -6.63 -8.09 -8.13
C GLY A 55 -5.91 -6.86 -7.58
N ILE A 56 -4.58 -6.80 -7.69
CA ILE A 56 -3.77 -5.70 -7.15
C ILE A 56 -2.97 -5.03 -8.26
N GLU A 57 -3.06 -3.71 -8.28
CA GLU A 57 -2.27 -2.82 -9.11
C GLU A 57 -1.06 -2.34 -8.30
N VAL A 58 0.14 -2.78 -8.69
CA VAL A 58 1.41 -2.29 -8.14
C VAL A 58 2.03 -1.35 -9.17
N GLU A 59 2.09 -0.06 -8.84
CA GLU A 59 2.81 0.93 -9.63
C GLU A 59 4.24 1.07 -9.08
N GLU A 60 5.22 0.80 -9.94
CA GLU A 60 6.62 1.13 -9.65
C GLU A 60 6.79 2.65 -9.76
N VAL A 61 7.37 3.24 -8.71
CA VAL A 61 7.53 4.69 -8.65
C VAL A 61 9.00 5.02 -8.83
N ASN A 62 9.38 5.32 -10.06
CA ASN A 62 10.73 5.77 -10.42
C ASN A 62 10.94 7.22 -9.94
N PHE A 63 12.11 7.49 -9.37
CA PHE A 63 12.53 8.80 -8.84
C PHE A 63 13.70 9.37 -9.65
#